data_AF-A0A8D9A8E1-F1
#
_entry.id   AF-A0A8D9A8E1-F1
#
_cell.length_a   1.000
_cell.length_b   1.000
_cell.length_c   1.000
_cell.angle_alpha   90.00
_cell.angle_beta   90.00
_cell.angle_gamma   90.00
#
_symmetry.space_group_name_H-M   'P 1'
#
loop_
_entity.id
_entity.type
_entity.pdbx_description
1 polymer ?
#
loop_
_entity_poly.entity_id
_entity_poly.type
_entity_poly.pdbx_seq_one_letter_code
_entity_poly.pdbx_strand_id
1 'polypeptide(L)'
;MRRLVASRVGFAALTAMPSFRDTVGLKVVKALNRENASVDMLCGLMHPMHAHDDPSDLRQEQLNKSCLLSNHKFLDALLDMWIRHVTLGTGALVVSAMLDFLTFALCVPYSETTESKHFDALLTLVAQRGRPLFQHFQHPSLSIIKGAGLIMRALIEEGEADVSGRLQHLALCEAALPRHLLSALYSGGDRTDTMHRQLSRHLIGLWVTDNEAAHSLLSRMLPLGLLQFLESEEEVPPDAVEEDVQLRDNLKLAQDHASRNQRNPHLVKIERHMKTLEKNIEHALQHWSTSLGLDQRPPGYKTSTGTAPPAGGTQPINHKERPIVLRKRRERVKSSANWKLFYYKFSQNHSL
;
A
#
# COMPACT_ATOMS: atom_id res chain seq x y z
N MET A 1 -0.26 19.60 -12.85
CA MET A 1 0.08 18.16 -12.88
C MET A 1 -0.90 17.30 -12.09
N ARG A 2 -1.18 17.55 -10.81
CA ARG A 2 -2.19 16.76 -10.03
C ARG A 2 -3.55 16.61 -10.73
N ARG A 3 -4.11 17.71 -11.27
CA ARG A 3 -5.37 17.68 -12.03
C ARG A 3 -5.32 16.82 -13.30
N LEU A 4 -4.15 16.68 -13.92
CA LEU A 4 -3.96 15.84 -15.10
C LEU A 4 -4.08 14.37 -14.71
N VAL A 5 -3.33 13.95 -13.70
CA VAL A 5 -3.32 12.55 -13.22
C VAL A 5 -4.63 12.17 -12.52
N ALA A 6 -5.41 13.15 -12.04
CA ALA A 6 -6.73 12.94 -11.47
C ALA A 6 -7.80 12.56 -12.51
N SER A 7 -7.53 12.71 -13.81
CA SER A 7 -8.41 12.20 -14.86
C SER A 7 -8.11 10.74 -15.15
N ARG A 8 -9.12 9.95 -15.55
CA ARG A 8 -8.94 8.53 -15.94
C ARG A 8 -7.83 8.34 -16.98
N VAL A 9 -7.77 9.22 -17.98
CA VAL A 9 -6.73 9.18 -19.03
C VAL A 9 -5.35 9.49 -18.46
N GLY A 10 -5.23 10.51 -17.61
CA GLY A 10 -3.96 10.86 -16.98
C GLY A 10 -3.48 9.83 -15.94
N PHE A 11 -4.39 9.15 -15.26
CA PHE A 11 -4.09 8.05 -14.35
C PHE A 11 -3.53 6.83 -15.12
N ALA A 12 -4.11 6.53 -16.28
CA ALA A 12 -3.63 5.47 -17.17
C ALA A 12 -2.38 5.85 -17.98
N ALA A 13 -2.14 7.15 -18.19
CA ALA A 13 -1.03 7.66 -18.99
C ALA A 13 0.35 7.21 -18.49
N LEU A 14 0.51 7.00 -17.18
CA LEU A 14 1.78 6.58 -16.59
C LEU A 14 2.29 5.25 -17.15
N THR A 15 1.37 4.31 -17.42
CA THR A 15 1.71 2.98 -17.94
C THR A 15 1.48 2.87 -19.44
N ALA A 16 0.54 3.66 -19.99
CA ALA A 16 0.20 3.65 -21.41
C ALA A 16 1.21 4.42 -22.28
N MET A 17 1.88 5.44 -21.74
CA MET A 17 2.78 6.33 -22.49
C MET A 17 4.18 6.39 -21.85
N PRO A 18 5.19 5.69 -22.41
CA PRO A 18 6.56 5.73 -21.89
C PRO A 18 7.18 7.13 -21.83
N SER A 19 6.94 7.96 -22.85
CA SER A 19 7.44 9.35 -22.91
C SER A 19 6.87 10.22 -21.80
N PHE A 20 5.61 10.01 -21.42
CA PHE A 20 4.98 10.69 -20.28
C PHE A 20 5.63 10.28 -18.97
N ARG A 21 5.81 8.97 -18.75
CA ARG A 21 6.49 8.43 -17.57
C ARG A 21 7.89 9.02 -17.38
N ASP A 22 8.69 9.03 -18.43
CA ASP A 22 10.08 9.49 -18.36
C ASP A 22 10.14 11.00 -18.09
N THR A 23 9.27 11.78 -18.74
CA THR A 23 9.16 13.22 -18.52
C THR A 23 8.71 13.54 -17.09
N VAL A 24 7.69 12.83 -16.59
CA VAL A 24 7.20 12.98 -15.21
C VAL A 24 8.30 12.60 -14.22
N GLY A 25 8.98 11.47 -14.42
CA GLY A 25 10.08 11.02 -13.58
C GLY A 25 11.19 12.07 -13.46
N LEU A 26 11.66 12.60 -14.60
CA LEU A 26 12.67 13.66 -14.63
C LEU A 26 12.22 14.94 -13.91
N LYS A 27 10.94 15.32 -14.05
CA LYS A 27 10.39 16.51 -13.39
C LYS A 27 10.25 16.31 -11.88
N VAL A 28 9.84 15.12 -11.43
CA VAL A 28 9.75 14.79 -10.00
C VAL A 28 11.14 14.80 -9.38
N VAL A 29 12.13 14.13 -9.98
CA VAL A 29 13.52 14.15 -9.45
C VAL A 29 14.06 15.57 -9.36
N LYS A 30 13.86 16.40 -10.38
CA LYS A 30 14.24 17.82 -10.34
C LYS A 30 13.48 18.62 -9.28
N ALA A 31 12.22 18.28 -9.00
CA ALA A 31 11.40 18.93 -7.98
C ALA A 31 11.77 18.49 -6.56
N LEU A 32 12.19 17.24 -6.37
CA LEU A 32 12.72 16.73 -5.09
C LEU A 32 14.00 17.47 -4.70
N ASN A 33 14.88 17.74 -5.66
CA ASN A 33 16.06 18.59 -5.43
C ASN A 33 15.72 20.04 -5.05
N ARG A 34 14.45 20.45 -5.20
CA ARG A 34 13.95 21.77 -4.84
C ARG A 34 12.91 21.71 -3.70
N GLU A 35 12.81 20.58 -2.99
CA GLU A 35 11.92 20.37 -1.83
C GLU A 35 10.44 20.73 -2.10
N ASN A 36 9.97 20.52 -3.33
CA ASN A 36 8.65 20.97 -3.79
C ASN A 36 7.57 19.88 -3.81
N ALA A 37 6.30 20.31 -3.84
CA ALA A 37 5.04 19.56 -3.79
C ALA A 37 4.78 18.56 -4.96
N SER A 38 5.80 17.94 -5.55
CA SER A 38 5.61 16.88 -6.55
C SER A 38 5.02 15.60 -5.94
N VAL A 39 5.11 15.42 -4.63
CA VAL A 39 4.60 14.22 -3.91
C VAL A 39 3.08 14.10 -4.05
N ASP A 40 2.33 15.21 -3.96
CA ASP A 40 0.88 15.23 -4.17
C ASP A 40 0.44 14.63 -5.51
N MET A 41 1.23 14.87 -6.55
CA MET A 41 0.97 14.29 -7.87
C MET A 41 1.25 12.79 -7.88
N LEU A 42 2.29 12.33 -7.17
CA LEU A 42 2.56 10.90 -7.00
C LEU A 42 1.43 10.21 -6.24
N CYS A 43 0.87 10.85 -5.21
CA CYS A 43 -0.32 10.35 -4.50
C CYS A 43 -1.49 10.12 -5.46
N GLY A 44 -1.75 11.08 -6.37
CA GLY A 44 -2.78 10.94 -7.40
C GLY A 44 -2.50 9.86 -8.46
N LEU A 45 -1.29 9.31 -8.52
CA LEU A 45 -0.94 8.14 -9.35
C LEU A 45 -1.00 6.83 -8.55
N MET A 46 -0.87 6.89 -7.23
CA MET A 46 -0.96 5.74 -6.32
C MET A 46 -2.41 5.34 -6.01
N HIS A 47 -3.34 6.29 -6.04
CA HIS A 47 -4.76 6.05 -5.82
C HIS A 47 -5.60 6.90 -6.80
N PRO A 48 -6.59 6.32 -7.51
CA PRO A 48 -7.44 7.07 -8.43
C PRO A 48 -8.19 8.18 -7.70
N MET A 49 -8.25 9.36 -8.31
CA MET A 49 -8.95 10.54 -7.76
C MET A 49 -10.29 10.83 -8.48
N HIS A 50 -10.58 10.07 -9.53
CA HIS A 50 -11.87 10.05 -10.21
C HIS A 50 -12.80 9.00 -9.58
N ALA A 51 -14.10 9.09 -9.87
CA ALA A 51 -15.19 8.40 -9.18
C ALA A 51 -14.85 7.00 -8.61
N HIS A 52 -15.15 6.81 -7.31
CA HIS A 52 -14.65 5.74 -6.45
C HIS A 52 -15.03 4.29 -6.82
N ASP A 53 -15.86 4.08 -7.85
CA ASP A 53 -16.55 2.81 -8.06
C ASP A 53 -16.29 2.15 -9.44
N ASP A 54 -15.28 2.56 -10.22
CA ASP A 54 -14.92 1.81 -11.45
C ASP A 54 -13.95 0.66 -11.13
N PRO A 55 -14.38 -0.61 -11.28
CA PRO A 55 -13.53 -1.77 -10.99
C PRO A 55 -12.25 -1.83 -11.85
N SER A 56 -12.25 -1.18 -13.02
CA SER A 56 -11.09 -1.13 -13.91
C SER A 56 -9.92 -0.31 -13.34
N ASP A 57 -10.18 0.57 -12.37
CA ASP A 57 -9.16 1.38 -11.75
C ASP A 57 -8.25 0.60 -10.81
N LEU A 58 -8.74 -0.52 -10.23
CA LEU A 58 -7.96 -1.35 -9.31
C LEU A 58 -6.74 -1.98 -10.01
N ARG A 59 -6.92 -2.42 -11.26
CA ARG A 59 -5.82 -2.92 -12.09
C ARG A 59 -4.82 -1.83 -12.43
N GLN A 60 -5.31 -0.66 -12.82
CA GLN A 60 -4.46 0.47 -13.18
C GLN A 60 -3.68 0.98 -11.96
N GLU A 61 -4.30 0.94 -10.78
CA GLU A 61 -3.69 1.22 -9.48
C GLU A 61 -2.48 0.28 -9.24
N GLN A 62 -2.65 -1.04 -9.42
CA GLN A 62 -1.55 -2.00 -9.28
C GLN A 62 -0.37 -1.69 -10.23
N LEU A 63 -0.66 -1.39 -11.50
CA LEU A 63 0.37 -1.08 -12.50
C LEU A 63 1.11 0.22 -12.17
N ASN A 64 0.38 1.25 -11.73
CA ASN A 64 0.98 2.52 -11.34
C ASN A 64 1.87 2.35 -10.11
N LYS A 65 1.41 1.62 -9.08
CA LYS A 65 2.20 1.30 -7.89
C LYS A 65 3.47 0.53 -8.25
N SER A 66 3.38 -0.50 -9.08
CA SER A 66 4.56 -1.25 -9.54
C SER A 66 5.57 -0.34 -10.25
N CYS A 67 5.10 0.56 -11.13
CA CYS A 67 5.99 1.53 -11.79
C CYS A 67 6.68 2.46 -10.80
N LEU A 68 5.93 3.07 -9.88
CA LEU A 68 6.46 4.06 -8.93
C LEU A 68 7.38 3.44 -7.88
N LEU A 69 7.07 2.23 -7.40
CA LEU A 69 7.80 1.56 -6.33
C LEU A 69 8.98 0.70 -6.84
N SER A 70 9.17 0.60 -8.15
CA SER A 70 10.25 -0.20 -8.74
C SER A 70 11.65 0.38 -8.54
N ASN A 71 11.79 1.70 -8.40
CA ASN A 71 13.08 2.37 -8.32
C ASN A 71 13.46 2.68 -6.87
N HIS A 72 14.31 1.84 -6.28
CA HIS A 72 14.69 1.97 -4.87
C HIS A 72 15.48 3.26 -4.58
N LYS A 73 16.37 3.70 -5.48
CA LYS A 73 17.13 4.95 -5.31
C LYS A 73 16.21 6.17 -5.25
N PHE A 74 15.13 6.13 -6.04
CA PHE A 74 14.11 7.17 -6.02
C PHE A 74 13.31 7.16 -4.70
N LEU A 75 12.94 5.97 -4.21
CA LEU A 75 12.26 5.84 -2.91
C LEU A 75 13.14 6.29 -1.76
N ASP A 76 14.43 5.95 -1.76
CA ASP A 76 15.39 6.45 -0.77
C ASP A 76 15.46 7.98 -0.77
N ALA A 77 15.58 8.61 -1.94
CA ALA A 77 15.61 10.07 -2.03
C ALA A 77 14.31 10.72 -1.51
N LEU A 78 13.15 10.11 -1.78
CA LEU A 78 11.86 10.56 -1.24
C LEU A 78 11.80 10.44 0.29
N LEU A 79 12.24 9.30 0.83
CA LEU A 79 12.25 9.04 2.26
C LEU A 79 13.25 9.94 2.98
N ASP A 80 14.43 10.20 2.41
CA ASP A 80 15.44 11.08 2.99
C ASP A 80 14.95 12.54 3.03
N MET A 81 14.29 13.00 1.96
CA MET A 81 13.62 14.30 1.96
C MET A 81 12.54 14.37 3.04
N TRP A 82 11.71 13.33 3.19
CA TRP A 82 10.69 13.26 4.22
C TRP A 82 11.30 13.35 5.63
N ILE A 83 12.31 12.54 5.93
CA ILE A 83 12.97 12.53 7.25
C ILE A 83 13.64 13.86 7.55
N ARG A 84 14.22 14.53 6.56
CA ARG A 84 14.79 15.87 6.72
C ARG A 84 13.73 16.87 7.18
N HIS A 85 12.58 16.92 6.51
CA HIS A 85 11.49 17.83 6.89
C HIS A 85 10.94 17.54 8.29
N VAL A 86 10.80 16.26 8.63
CA VAL A 86 10.37 15.82 9.97
C VAL A 86 11.35 16.30 11.04
N THR A 87 12.64 16.02 10.85
CA THR A 87 13.69 16.37 11.81
C THR A 87 13.83 17.88 12.01
N LEU A 88 13.65 18.66 10.94
CA LEU A 88 13.70 20.12 10.99
C LEU A 88 12.38 20.76 11.43
N GLY A 89 11.29 19.99 11.55
CA GLY A 89 9.96 20.53 11.82
C GLY A 89 9.42 21.46 10.73
N THR A 90 9.79 21.22 9.46
CA THR A 90 9.40 22.07 8.32
C THR A 90 8.52 21.31 7.33
N GLY A 91 7.94 22.01 6.35
CA GLY A 91 7.31 21.37 5.20
C GLY A 91 6.11 20.48 5.53
N ALA A 92 5.22 20.92 6.43
CA ALA A 92 4.07 20.12 6.89
C ALA A 92 3.21 19.55 5.74
N LEU A 93 3.04 20.30 4.64
CA LEU A 93 2.33 19.81 3.44
C LEU A 93 3.08 18.69 2.74
N VAL A 94 4.41 18.78 2.64
CA VAL A 94 5.26 17.73 2.07
C VAL A 94 5.23 16.49 2.97
N VAL A 95 5.31 16.67 4.29
CA VAL A 95 5.18 15.58 5.28
C VAL A 95 3.83 14.89 5.15
N SER A 96 2.73 15.65 5.09
CA SER A 96 1.39 15.10 4.91
C SER A 96 1.28 14.31 3.61
N ALA A 97 1.77 14.86 2.49
CA ALA A 97 1.75 14.19 1.19
C ALA A 97 2.57 12.89 1.20
N MET A 98 3.72 12.88 1.90
CA MET A 98 4.54 11.69 2.06
C MET A 98 3.85 10.61 2.91
N LEU A 99 3.13 11.01 3.95
CA LEU A 99 2.30 10.08 4.73
C LEU A 99 1.18 9.48 3.90
N ASP A 100 0.53 10.27 3.04
CA ASP A 100 -0.49 9.77 2.12
C ASP A 100 0.12 8.78 1.12
N PHE A 101 1.27 9.11 0.53
CA PHE A 101 2.00 8.24 -0.39
C PHE A 101 2.33 6.88 0.27
N LEU A 102 2.86 6.90 1.49
CA LEU A 102 3.16 5.70 2.25
C LEU A 102 1.91 4.95 2.69
N THR A 103 0.83 5.66 3.04
CA THR A 103 -0.47 5.06 3.37
C THR A 103 -1.04 4.30 2.18
N PHE A 104 -1.00 4.89 0.98
CA PHE A 104 -1.45 4.21 -0.24
C PHE A 104 -0.59 3.00 -0.61
N ALA A 105 0.69 2.96 -0.20
CA ALA A 105 1.59 1.86 -0.50
C ALA A 105 1.54 0.73 0.55
N LEU A 106 1.48 1.08 1.83
CA LEU A 106 1.75 0.17 2.96
C LEU A 106 0.56 -0.10 3.87
N CYS A 107 -0.47 0.74 3.87
CA CYS A 107 -1.58 0.62 4.81
C CYS A 107 -2.84 0.03 4.15
N VAL A 108 -3.56 -0.80 4.91
CA VAL A 108 -4.87 -1.35 4.50
C VAL A 108 -5.90 -0.21 4.39
N PRO A 109 -6.80 -0.24 3.39
CA PRO A 109 -6.97 -1.28 2.37
C PRO A 109 -6.06 -1.11 1.16
N TYR A 110 -5.36 0.02 1.02
CA TYR A 110 -4.62 0.34 -0.19
C TYR A 110 -3.42 -0.58 -0.46
N SER A 111 -2.80 -1.14 0.57
CA SER A 111 -1.65 -2.04 0.43
C SER A 111 -1.97 -3.35 -0.30
N GLU A 112 -3.24 -3.75 -0.39
CA GLU A 112 -3.68 -4.97 -1.09
C GLU A 112 -3.42 -4.91 -2.61
N THR A 113 -3.31 -3.71 -3.18
CA THR A 113 -2.93 -3.51 -4.58
C THR A 113 -1.43 -3.25 -4.76
N THR A 114 -0.63 -3.31 -3.70
CA THR A 114 0.83 -3.25 -3.77
C THR A 114 1.39 -4.66 -3.92
N GLU A 115 2.18 -4.91 -4.96
CA GLU A 115 2.85 -6.20 -5.15
C GLU A 115 3.78 -6.53 -3.98
N SER A 116 3.78 -7.79 -3.51
CA SER A 116 4.52 -8.20 -2.31
C SER A 116 6.00 -7.82 -2.34
N LYS A 117 6.67 -7.97 -3.49
CA LYS A 117 8.09 -7.61 -3.63
C LYS A 117 8.32 -6.11 -3.37
N HIS A 118 7.48 -5.25 -3.93
CA HIS A 118 7.57 -3.80 -3.76
C HIS A 118 7.16 -3.37 -2.33
N PHE A 119 6.15 -4.03 -1.77
CA PHE A 119 5.73 -3.83 -0.38
C PHE A 119 6.88 -4.14 0.58
N ASP A 120 7.50 -5.32 0.48
CA ASP A 120 8.56 -5.76 1.39
C ASP A 120 9.80 -4.85 1.30
N ALA A 121 10.18 -4.45 0.08
CA ALA A 121 11.27 -3.52 -0.14
C ALA A 121 10.98 -2.15 0.52
N LEU A 122 9.81 -1.57 0.27
CA LEU A 122 9.45 -0.26 0.83
C LEU A 122 9.30 -0.32 2.36
N LEU A 123 8.68 -1.36 2.90
CA LEU A 123 8.53 -1.56 4.34
C LEU A 123 9.89 -1.58 5.02
N THR A 124 10.87 -2.27 4.42
CA THR A 124 12.26 -2.31 4.91
C THR A 124 12.90 -0.92 4.89
N LEU A 125 12.76 -0.17 3.80
CA LEU A 125 13.33 1.19 3.69
C LEU A 125 12.72 2.16 4.72
N VAL A 126 11.43 2.04 5.00
CA VAL A 126 10.75 2.84 6.04
C VAL A 126 11.17 2.40 7.44
N ALA A 127 11.29 1.09 7.69
CA ALA A 127 11.71 0.53 8.98
C ALA A 127 13.13 0.96 9.39
N GLN A 128 14.04 1.15 8.42
CA GLN A 128 15.37 1.72 8.66
C GLN A 128 15.31 3.16 9.21
N ARG A 129 14.24 3.89 8.88
CA ARG A 129 13.97 5.26 9.31
C ARG A 129 12.91 5.29 10.43
N GLY A 130 12.83 4.21 11.21
CA GLY A 130 11.80 3.96 12.23
C GLY A 130 11.71 5.01 13.35
N ARG A 131 12.85 5.52 13.83
CA ARG A 131 12.89 6.42 14.99
C ARG A 131 12.29 7.82 14.71
N PRO A 132 12.61 8.50 13.60
CA PRO A 132 11.96 9.77 13.24
C PRO A 132 10.43 9.73 13.16
N LEU A 133 9.81 8.58 12.85
CA LEU A 133 8.33 8.45 12.79
C LEU A 133 7.65 8.84 14.11
N PHE A 134 8.32 8.67 15.25
CA PHE A 134 7.76 9.04 16.55
C PHE A 134 7.64 10.55 16.76
N GLN A 135 8.38 11.36 16.01
CA GLN A 135 8.25 12.82 16.05
C GLN A 135 6.89 13.29 15.52
N HIS A 136 6.29 12.53 14.59
CA HIS A 136 4.97 12.85 14.02
C HIS A 136 3.88 12.80 15.07
N PHE A 137 4.03 11.97 16.11
CA PHE A 137 3.09 11.91 17.24
C PHE A 137 3.11 13.16 18.13
N GLN A 138 4.02 14.09 17.87
CA GLN A 138 4.10 15.40 18.53
C GLN A 138 3.58 16.54 17.65
N HIS A 139 3.21 16.24 16.40
CA HIS A 139 2.81 17.24 15.43
C HIS A 139 1.41 17.79 15.75
N PRO A 140 1.15 19.11 15.64
CA PRO A 140 -0.14 19.70 15.99
C PRO A 140 -1.31 19.24 15.09
N SER A 141 -1.03 18.79 13.87
CA SER A 141 -2.04 18.26 12.95
C SER A 141 -2.35 16.79 13.21
N LEU A 142 -3.61 16.50 13.58
CA LEU A 142 -4.11 15.14 13.73
C LEU A 142 -4.03 14.30 12.46
N SER A 143 -4.08 14.91 11.26
CA SER A 143 -3.93 14.17 10.00
C SER A 143 -2.53 13.55 9.88
N ILE A 144 -1.50 14.28 10.31
CA ILE A 144 -0.11 13.79 10.33
C ILE A 144 0.05 12.68 11.38
N ILE A 145 -0.52 12.87 12.57
CA ILE A 145 -0.51 11.85 13.64
C ILE A 145 -1.18 10.56 13.14
N LYS A 146 -2.34 10.66 12.49
CA LYS A 146 -3.08 9.51 11.96
C LYS A 146 -2.32 8.80 10.85
N GLY A 147 -1.78 9.53 9.88
CA GLY A 147 -0.96 8.96 8.82
C GLY A 147 0.25 8.22 9.37
N ALA A 148 0.97 8.81 10.32
CA ALA A 148 2.10 8.17 10.98
C ALA A 148 1.70 6.92 11.78
N GLY A 149 0.55 6.96 12.47
CA GLY A 149 0.07 5.82 13.23
C GLY A 149 -0.36 4.65 12.35
N LEU A 150 -0.97 4.91 11.18
CA LEU A 150 -1.27 3.86 10.19
C LEU A 150 0.00 3.18 9.67
N ILE A 151 1.05 3.97 9.39
CA ILE A 151 2.34 3.44 8.94
C ILE A 151 3.01 2.64 10.07
N MET A 152 3.00 3.15 11.30
CA MET A 152 3.54 2.46 12.47
C MET A 152 2.85 1.11 12.71
N ARG A 153 1.51 1.08 12.57
CA ARG A 153 0.74 -0.16 12.61
C ARG A 153 1.21 -1.16 11.55
N ALA A 154 1.33 -0.73 10.29
CA ALA A 154 1.79 -1.59 9.20
C ALA A 154 3.22 -2.12 9.43
N LEU A 155 4.11 -1.29 9.97
CA LEU A 155 5.49 -1.69 10.30
C LEU A 155 5.55 -2.77 11.37
N ILE A 156 4.75 -2.67 12.43
CA ILE A 156 4.77 -3.65 13.54
C ILE A 156 4.06 -4.94 13.16
N GLU A 157 2.90 -4.86 12.50
CA GLU A 157 2.11 -6.04 12.14
C GLU A 157 2.71 -6.82 10.98
N GLU A 158 3.25 -6.14 9.95
CA GLU A 158 3.71 -6.81 8.72
C GLU A 158 5.24 -6.95 8.62
N GLY A 159 5.98 -6.31 9.52
CA GLY A 159 7.45 -6.27 9.56
C GLY A 159 8.10 -7.55 10.10
N GLU A 160 9.42 -7.59 10.04
CA GLU A 160 10.21 -8.63 10.70
C GLU A 160 10.21 -8.45 12.22
N ALA A 161 10.37 -9.55 12.98
CA ALA A 161 10.23 -9.52 14.43
C ALA A 161 11.26 -8.58 15.10
N ASP A 162 12.45 -8.45 14.51
CA ASP A 162 13.49 -7.51 14.92
C ASP A 162 13.07 -6.05 14.71
N VAL A 163 12.39 -5.74 13.60
CA VAL A 163 11.82 -4.42 13.31
C VAL A 163 10.70 -4.11 14.31
N SER A 164 9.78 -5.05 14.53
CA SER A 164 8.66 -4.89 15.47
C SER A 164 9.19 -4.65 16.88
N GLY A 165 10.08 -5.52 17.39
CA GLY A 165 10.68 -5.37 18.72
C GLY A 165 11.43 -4.04 18.89
N ARG A 166 12.20 -3.62 17.88
CA ARG A 166 12.88 -2.32 17.88
C ARG A 166 11.90 -1.15 17.95
N LEU A 167 10.81 -1.17 17.17
CA LEU A 167 9.80 -0.11 17.17
C LEU A 167 8.99 -0.08 18.47
N GLN A 168 8.66 -1.23 19.04
CA GLN A 168 8.01 -1.32 20.36
C GLN A 168 8.90 -0.73 21.46
N HIS A 169 10.21 -1.02 21.44
CA HIS A 169 11.15 -0.40 22.37
C HIS A 169 11.26 1.13 22.17
N LEU A 170 11.37 1.59 20.92
CA LEU A 170 11.41 3.02 20.61
C LEU A 170 10.13 3.76 21.03
N ALA A 171 8.97 3.11 21.02
CA ALA A 171 7.72 3.70 21.50
C ALA A 171 7.79 4.11 22.99
N LEU A 172 8.60 3.39 23.78
CA LEU A 172 8.89 3.75 25.17
C LEU A 172 9.92 4.89 25.25
N CYS A 173 11.02 4.79 24.49
CA CYS A 173 12.09 5.79 24.49
C CYS A 173 11.62 7.18 24.04
N GLU A 174 10.74 7.24 23.04
CA GLU A 174 10.21 8.48 22.47
C GLU A 174 8.91 8.95 23.16
N ALA A 175 8.55 8.32 24.30
CA ALA A 175 7.36 8.60 25.08
C ALA A 175 6.05 8.56 24.27
N ALA A 176 6.00 7.75 23.22
CA ALA A 176 4.82 7.61 22.37
C ALA A 176 3.72 6.79 23.07
N LEU A 177 4.09 5.72 23.77
CA LEU A 177 3.13 4.90 24.52
C LEU A 177 2.32 5.71 25.54
N PRO A 178 2.92 6.46 26.49
CA PRO A 178 2.13 7.23 27.46
C PRO A 178 1.31 8.34 26.81
N ARG A 179 1.80 8.96 25.72
CA ARG A 179 1.03 9.99 24.97
C ARG A 179 -0.22 9.40 24.34
N HIS A 180 -0.09 8.28 23.64
CA HIS A 180 -1.24 7.61 23.04
C HIS A 180 -2.16 7.00 24.08
N LEU A 181 -1.64 6.56 25.24
CA LEU A 181 -2.46 6.10 26.36
C LEU A 181 -3.40 7.20 26.87
N LEU A 182 -2.90 8.43 27.00
CA LEU A 182 -3.73 9.58 27.34
C LEU A 182 -4.85 9.80 26.32
N SER A 183 -4.52 9.77 25.01
CA SER A 183 -5.53 9.89 23.95
C SER A 183 -6.52 8.71 23.93
N ALA A 184 -6.05 7.50 24.20
CA ALA A 184 -6.87 6.29 24.20
C ALA A 184 -7.92 6.28 25.33
N LEU A 185 -7.55 6.83 26.48
CA LEU A 185 -8.36 6.86 27.70
C LEU A 185 -9.29 8.07 27.76
N TYR A 186 -8.81 9.26 27.39
CA TYR A 186 -9.49 10.52 27.70
C TYR A 186 -10.00 11.30 26.49
N SER A 187 -9.64 10.94 25.25
CA SER A 187 -10.19 11.64 24.09
C SER A 187 -11.65 11.21 23.87
N GLY A 188 -12.58 12.16 23.87
CA GLY A 188 -14.00 11.91 23.60
C GLY A 188 -14.77 13.22 23.41
N GLY A 189 -15.66 13.27 22.42
CA GLY A 189 -16.47 14.45 22.09
C GLY A 189 -16.74 14.60 20.60
N ASP A 190 -15.70 14.52 19.77
CA ASP A 190 -15.78 14.75 18.32
C ASP A 190 -15.41 13.53 17.47
N ARG A 191 -15.99 13.45 16.26
CA ARG A 191 -15.73 12.36 15.28
C ARG A 191 -14.26 12.23 14.88
N THR A 192 -13.53 13.34 14.80
CA THR A 192 -12.10 13.35 14.50
C THR A 192 -11.27 12.73 15.62
N ASP A 193 -11.72 12.89 16.86
CA ASP A 193 -11.06 12.41 18.06
C ASP A 193 -11.30 10.91 18.24
N THR A 194 -12.48 10.42 17.85
CA THR A 194 -12.80 8.98 17.82
C THR A 194 -11.80 8.19 16.96
N MET A 195 -11.49 8.67 15.76
CA MET A 195 -10.52 7.99 14.87
C MET A 195 -9.11 7.96 15.45
N HIS A 196 -8.67 9.07 16.06
CA HIS A 196 -7.36 9.15 16.71
C HIS A 196 -7.30 8.24 17.95
N ARG A 197 -8.38 8.19 18.73
CA ARG A 197 -8.54 7.30 19.87
C ARG A 197 -8.45 5.83 19.45
N GLN A 198 -9.23 5.40 18.45
CA GLN A 198 -9.22 4.03 17.94
C GLN A 198 -7.82 3.61 17.48
N LEU A 199 -7.14 4.47 16.71
CA LEU A 199 -5.77 4.22 16.28
C LEU A 199 -4.80 4.13 17.46
N SER A 200 -4.93 5.02 18.45
CA SER A 200 -4.10 5.01 19.66
C SER A 200 -4.29 3.73 20.46
N ARG A 201 -5.54 3.29 20.65
CA ARG A 201 -5.88 2.03 21.33
C ARG A 201 -5.25 0.82 20.66
N HIS A 202 -5.30 0.79 19.32
CA HIS A 202 -4.69 -0.26 18.53
C HIS A 202 -3.16 -0.27 18.66
N LEU A 203 -2.52 0.90 18.54
CA LEU A 203 -1.07 1.05 18.68
C LEU A 203 -0.56 0.64 20.06
N ILE A 204 -1.29 0.97 21.14
CA ILE A 204 -0.94 0.54 22.50
C ILE A 204 -0.93 -0.98 22.59
N GLY A 205 -1.96 -1.66 22.07
CA GLY A 205 -1.98 -3.12 22.04
C GLY A 205 -0.76 -3.70 21.32
N LEU A 206 -0.40 -3.13 20.17
CA LEU A 206 0.79 -3.53 19.41
C LEU A 206 2.10 -3.24 20.15
N TRP A 207 2.23 -2.12 20.85
CA TRP A 207 3.46 -1.75 21.55
C TRP A 207 3.74 -2.55 22.83
N VAL A 208 2.68 -3.04 23.46
CA VAL A 208 2.73 -3.80 24.71
C VAL A 208 2.92 -5.29 24.45
N THR A 209 2.42 -5.81 23.32
CA THR A 209 2.55 -7.23 22.94
C THR A 209 4.01 -7.67 22.95
N ASP A 210 4.33 -8.75 23.68
CA ASP A 210 5.66 -9.32 23.81
C ASP A 210 6.75 -8.31 24.29
N ASN A 211 6.36 -7.30 25.08
CA ASN A 211 7.25 -6.26 25.58
C ASN A 211 7.16 -6.09 27.11
N GLU A 212 8.02 -6.79 27.84
CA GLU A 212 8.08 -6.76 29.32
C GLU A 212 8.27 -5.35 29.90
N ALA A 213 9.07 -4.51 29.23
CA ALA A 213 9.32 -3.14 29.70
C ALA A 213 8.05 -2.28 29.61
N ALA A 214 7.23 -2.48 28.57
CA ALA A 214 5.94 -1.81 28.44
C ALA A 214 4.93 -2.30 29.49
N HIS A 215 4.86 -3.61 29.73
CA HIS A 215 4.03 -4.18 30.80
C HIS A 215 4.42 -3.64 32.18
N SER A 216 5.73 -3.59 32.49
CA SER A 216 6.25 -3.01 33.73
C SER A 216 5.92 -1.52 33.87
N LEU A 217 5.90 -0.77 32.77
CA LEU A 217 5.49 0.63 32.79
C LEU A 217 3.99 0.76 33.10
N LEU A 218 3.14 -0.04 32.45
CA LEU A 218 1.69 -0.02 32.67
C LEU A 218 1.32 -0.39 34.10
N SER A 219 1.96 -1.41 34.69
CA SER A 219 1.72 -1.82 36.08
C SER A 219 2.08 -0.75 37.12
N ARG A 220 2.99 0.16 36.77
CA ARG A 220 3.35 1.32 37.60
C ARG A 220 2.43 2.53 37.38
N MET A 221 1.83 2.65 36.20
CA MET A 221 0.99 3.80 35.83
C MET A 221 -0.49 3.61 36.15
N LEU A 222 -0.99 2.37 36.09
CA LEU A 222 -2.42 2.07 36.18
C LEU A 222 -2.74 1.22 37.42
N PRO A 223 -3.93 1.39 38.02
CA PRO A 223 -4.37 0.55 39.13
C PRO A 223 -4.46 -0.93 38.73
N LEU A 224 -4.05 -1.83 39.64
CA LEU A 224 -4.07 -3.28 39.40
C LEU A 224 -5.47 -3.81 39.03
N GLY A 225 -6.52 -3.31 39.68
CA GLY A 225 -7.90 -3.71 39.37
C GLY A 225 -8.32 -3.40 37.94
N LEU A 226 -7.77 -2.35 37.32
CA LEU A 226 -8.03 -2.03 35.92
C LEU A 226 -7.24 -2.95 34.98
N LEU A 227 -5.99 -3.27 35.35
CA LEU A 227 -5.14 -4.16 34.55
C LEU A 227 -5.65 -5.59 34.52
N GLN A 228 -6.35 -6.05 35.57
CA GLN A 228 -6.99 -7.37 35.59
C GLN A 228 -7.97 -7.59 34.42
N PHE A 229 -8.58 -6.52 33.89
CA PHE A 229 -9.47 -6.64 32.73
C PHE A 229 -8.73 -6.98 31.42
N LEU A 230 -7.41 -6.78 31.35
CA LEU A 230 -6.61 -7.21 30.19
C LEU A 230 -6.48 -8.74 30.11
N GLU A 231 -6.59 -9.42 31.25
CA GLU A 231 -6.46 -10.87 31.38
C GLU A 231 -7.83 -11.57 31.46
N SER A 232 -8.91 -10.81 31.62
CA SER A 232 -10.27 -11.35 31.70
C SER A 232 -10.78 -11.84 30.34
N GLU A 233 -11.51 -12.95 30.36
CA GLU A 233 -12.21 -13.52 29.21
C GLU A 233 -13.61 -12.89 28.99
N GLU A 234 -14.03 -11.94 29.83
CA GLU A 234 -15.32 -11.25 29.66
C GLU A 234 -15.37 -10.45 28.34
N GLU A 235 -16.51 -10.52 27.67
CA GLU A 235 -16.79 -9.72 26.49
C GLU A 235 -17.42 -8.37 26.85
N VAL A 236 -17.17 -7.39 25.99
CA VAL A 236 -17.82 -6.07 26.09
C VAL A 236 -19.27 -6.20 25.61
N PRO A 237 -20.24 -5.54 26.27
CA PRO A 237 -21.62 -5.51 25.78
C PRO A 237 -21.69 -5.04 24.31
N PRO A 238 -22.57 -5.63 23.47
CA PRO A 238 -22.63 -5.36 22.04
C PRO A 238 -22.86 -3.87 21.74
N ASP A 239 -23.62 -3.18 22.59
CA ASP A 239 -23.96 -1.76 22.45
C ASP A 239 -22.75 -0.82 22.66
N ALA A 240 -21.69 -1.32 23.31
CA ALA A 240 -20.49 -0.56 23.63
C ALA A 240 -19.31 -0.87 22.69
N VAL A 241 -19.52 -1.74 21.68
CA VAL A 241 -18.53 -1.99 20.64
C VAL A 241 -18.51 -0.78 19.71
N GLU A 242 -17.39 -0.06 19.69
CA GLU A 242 -17.20 1.03 18.73
C GLU A 242 -17.24 0.45 17.31
N GLU A 243 -18.09 1.01 16.44
CA GLU A 243 -18.16 0.62 15.03
C GLU A 243 -16.80 0.84 14.35
N ASP A 244 -16.34 -0.19 13.64
CA ASP A 244 -15.18 -0.07 12.76
C ASP A 244 -15.47 0.93 11.65
N VAL A 245 -14.47 1.74 11.32
CA VAL A 245 -14.55 2.65 10.16
C VAL A 245 -14.86 1.83 8.93
N GLN A 246 -15.90 2.20 8.17
CA GLN A 246 -16.17 1.60 6.88
C GLN A 246 -14.95 1.82 5.96
N LEU A 247 -14.16 0.77 5.74
CA LEU A 247 -13.00 0.78 4.85
C LEU A 247 -13.43 0.38 3.43
N ARG A 248 -12.67 0.83 2.42
CA ARG A 248 -12.83 0.41 1.03
C ARG A 248 -12.65 -1.12 0.93
N ASP A 249 -13.65 -1.80 0.39
CA ASP A 249 -13.61 -3.24 0.13
C ASP A 249 -13.04 -3.53 -1.26
N ASN A 250 -11.73 -3.77 -1.34
CA ASN A 250 -11.09 -4.09 -2.63
C ASN A 250 -11.47 -5.49 -3.13
N LEU A 251 -11.87 -6.42 -2.24
CA LEU A 251 -12.28 -7.75 -2.65
C LEU A 251 -13.58 -7.68 -3.45
N LYS A 252 -14.56 -6.91 -2.96
CA LYS A 252 -15.79 -6.62 -3.70
C LYS A 252 -15.49 -5.97 -5.05
N LEU A 253 -14.62 -4.95 -5.07
CA LEU A 253 -14.21 -4.30 -6.33
C LEU A 253 -13.54 -5.28 -7.32
N ALA A 254 -12.72 -6.20 -6.83
CA ALA A 254 -12.08 -7.23 -7.67
C ALA A 254 -13.10 -8.24 -8.22
N GLN A 255 -14.09 -8.64 -7.41
CA GLN A 255 -15.19 -9.50 -7.84
C GLN A 255 -16.07 -8.83 -8.91
N ASP A 256 -16.41 -7.55 -8.70
CA ASP A 256 -17.17 -6.74 -9.67
C ASP A 256 -16.40 -6.55 -10.99
N HIS A 257 -15.08 -6.41 -10.93
CA HIS A 257 -14.25 -6.39 -12.14
C HIS A 257 -14.31 -7.72 -12.89
N ALA A 258 -14.18 -8.85 -12.16
CA ALA A 258 -14.19 -10.17 -12.76
C ALA A 258 -15.55 -10.50 -13.41
N SER A 259 -16.67 -10.15 -12.76
CA SER A 259 -18.01 -10.36 -13.29
C SER A 259 -18.27 -9.50 -14.54
N ARG A 260 -17.85 -8.22 -14.53
CA ARG A 260 -18.01 -7.33 -15.70
C ARG A 260 -17.17 -7.75 -16.89
N ASN A 261 -15.98 -8.32 -16.66
CA ASN A 261 -15.09 -8.80 -17.71
C ASN A 261 -15.31 -10.28 -18.07
N GLN A 262 -16.34 -10.92 -17.51
CA GLN A 262 -16.70 -12.29 -17.83
C GLN A 262 -17.25 -12.36 -19.26
N ARG A 263 -16.36 -12.58 -20.23
CA ARG A 263 -16.72 -12.88 -21.62
C ARG A 263 -17.60 -14.13 -21.66
N ASN A 264 -18.62 -14.15 -22.54
CA ASN A 264 -19.47 -15.32 -22.73
C ASN A 264 -18.61 -16.58 -22.89
N PRO A 265 -18.84 -17.64 -22.09
CA PRO A 265 -18.01 -18.85 -22.12
C PRO A 265 -17.99 -19.52 -23.51
N HIS A 266 -19.03 -19.30 -24.32
CA HIS A 266 -19.10 -19.74 -25.71
C HIS A 266 -18.12 -19.00 -26.62
N LEU A 267 -18.00 -17.67 -26.49
CA LEU A 267 -17.06 -16.86 -27.27
C LEU A 267 -15.60 -17.17 -26.90
N VAL A 268 -15.32 -17.39 -25.62
CA VAL A 268 -13.98 -17.81 -25.16
C VAL A 268 -13.62 -19.20 -25.69
N LYS A 269 -14.57 -20.13 -25.76
CA LYS A 269 -14.35 -21.43 -26.41
C LYS A 269 -14.08 -21.24 -27.90
N ILE A 270 -14.89 -20.46 -28.63
CA ILE A 270 -14.71 -20.21 -30.06
C ILE A 270 -13.32 -19.61 -30.35
N GLU A 271 -12.88 -18.62 -29.57
CA GLU A 271 -11.57 -17.98 -29.74
C GLU A 271 -10.41 -18.97 -29.51
N ARG A 272 -10.53 -19.86 -28.52
CA ARG A 272 -9.53 -20.93 -28.30
C ARG A 272 -9.50 -21.92 -29.47
N HIS A 273 -10.65 -22.25 -30.04
CA HIS A 273 -10.71 -23.11 -31.22
C HIS A 273 -10.10 -22.41 -32.43
N MET A 274 -10.36 -21.12 -32.65
CA MET A 274 -9.74 -20.33 -33.72
C MET A 274 -8.22 -20.25 -33.57
N LYS A 275 -7.69 -19.94 -32.38
CA LYS A 275 -6.24 -19.93 -32.12
C LYS A 275 -5.58 -21.30 -32.32
N THR A 276 -6.30 -22.38 -32.01
CA THR A 276 -5.79 -23.75 -32.25
C THR A 276 -5.82 -24.07 -33.75
N LEU A 277 -6.85 -23.61 -34.47
CA LEU A 277 -6.97 -23.73 -35.91
C LEU A 277 -5.86 -22.95 -36.62
N GLU A 278 -5.58 -21.72 -36.20
CA GLU A 278 -4.48 -20.88 -36.72
C GLU A 278 -3.13 -21.58 -36.56
N LYS A 279 -2.84 -22.12 -35.37
CA LYS A 279 -1.61 -22.91 -35.14
C LYS A 279 -1.53 -24.15 -36.01
N ASN A 280 -2.65 -24.83 -36.22
CA ASN A 280 -2.69 -26.02 -37.08
C ASN A 280 -2.51 -25.66 -38.56
N ILE A 281 -3.03 -24.51 -39.00
CA ILE A 281 -2.83 -23.97 -40.36
C ILE A 281 -1.38 -23.52 -40.54
N GLU A 282 -0.78 -22.83 -39.57
CA GLU A 282 0.64 -22.47 -39.59
C GLU A 282 1.54 -23.71 -39.69
N HIS A 283 1.24 -24.76 -38.91
CA HIS A 283 1.96 -26.03 -38.95
C HIS A 283 1.77 -26.76 -40.29
N ALA A 284 0.56 -26.74 -40.85
CA ALA A 284 0.27 -27.33 -42.17
C ALA A 284 0.98 -26.56 -43.30
N LEU A 285 1.02 -25.22 -43.25
CA LEU A 285 1.71 -24.38 -44.22
C LEU A 285 3.24 -24.56 -44.16
N GLN A 286 3.80 -24.74 -42.96
CA GLN A 286 5.22 -25.08 -42.78
C GLN A 286 5.55 -26.39 -43.50
N HIS A 287 4.75 -27.45 -43.28
CA HIS A 287 4.93 -28.75 -43.94
C HIS A 287 4.66 -28.72 -45.45
N TRP A 288 3.72 -27.91 -45.92
CA TRP A 288 3.45 -27.77 -47.35
C TRP A 288 4.60 -27.05 -48.08
N SER A 289 5.22 -26.05 -47.43
CA SER A 289 6.40 -25.37 -47.98
C SER A 289 7.59 -26.33 -48.14
N THR A 290 7.74 -27.30 -47.25
CA THR A 290 8.81 -28.32 -47.32
C THR A 290 8.55 -29.36 -48.41
N SER A 291 7.27 -29.67 -48.68
CA SER A 291 6.86 -30.68 -49.67
C SER A 291 6.91 -30.16 -51.12
N LEU A 292 6.82 -28.84 -51.32
CA LEU A 292 6.89 -28.19 -52.64
C LEU A 292 8.31 -27.84 -53.11
N GLY A 293 9.36 -28.16 -52.33
CA GLY A 293 10.75 -28.06 -52.79
C GLY A 293 11.21 -26.66 -53.24
N LEU A 294 10.64 -25.58 -52.68
CA LEU A 294 10.95 -24.21 -53.07
C LEU A 294 12.16 -23.57 -52.34
N ASP A 295 12.96 -24.36 -51.62
CA ASP A 295 14.23 -23.91 -51.06
C ASP A 295 15.43 -24.43 -51.88
N GLN A 296 15.56 -23.89 -53.09
CA GLN A 296 16.86 -23.80 -53.75
C GLN A 296 17.09 -22.35 -54.18
N ARG A 297 17.77 -21.56 -53.32
CA ARG A 297 18.41 -20.31 -53.75
C ARG A 297 19.91 -20.58 -54.00
N PRO A 298 20.42 -20.37 -55.23
CA PRO A 298 21.84 -20.50 -55.53
C PRO A 298 22.67 -19.33 -54.96
N PRO A 299 24.00 -19.54 -54.75
CA PRO A 299 24.87 -18.57 -54.10
C PRO A 299 25.33 -17.50 -55.09
N GLY A 300 25.13 -16.22 -54.75
CA GLY A 300 25.79 -15.09 -55.41
C GLY A 300 24.86 -14.12 -56.14
N TYR A 301 24.17 -13.25 -55.39
CA TYR A 301 23.78 -11.93 -55.88
C TYR A 301 23.56 -10.98 -54.70
N LYS A 302 24.34 -9.88 -54.65
CA LYS A 302 24.12 -8.78 -53.72
C LYS A 302 23.02 -7.88 -54.32
N THR A 303 21.89 -7.77 -53.64
CA THR A 303 20.97 -6.64 -53.82
C THR A 303 20.60 -6.05 -52.48
N SER A 304 20.91 -4.76 -52.38
CA SER A 304 20.54 -3.83 -51.35
C SER A 304 19.03 -3.62 -51.29
N THR A 305 18.39 -4.09 -50.23
CA THR A 305 17.26 -3.42 -49.60
C THR A 305 17.28 -3.81 -48.13
N GLY A 306 17.59 -2.83 -47.28
CA GLY A 306 17.65 -3.00 -45.85
C GLY A 306 16.26 -3.20 -45.27
N THR A 307 16.06 -4.38 -44.68
CA THR A 307 15.19 -4.55 -43.52
C THR A 307 15.81 -5.66 -42.69
N ALA A 308 16.47 -5.25 -41.59
CA ALA A 308 16.96 -6.14 -40.56
C ALA A 308 15.79 -6.96 -39.98
N PRO A 309 16.01 -8.21 -39.56
CA PRO A 309 14.99 -9.02 -38.90
C PRO A 309 14.58 -8.34 -37.58
N PRO A 310 13.28 -8.34 -37.20
CA PRO A 310 12.91 -7.87 -35.88
C PRO A 310 13.47 -8.86 -34.86
N ALA A 311 14.51 -8.43 -34.16
CA ALA A 311 14.98 -9.07 -32.95
C ALA A 311 13.80 -9.16 -31.96
N GLY A 312 13.53 -10.38 -31.47
CA GLY A 312 12.82 -10.62 -30.21
C GLY A 312 11.55 -9.80 -30.00
N GLY A 313 10.51 -10.05 -30.81
CA GLY A 313 9.17 -9.55 -30.57
C GLY A 313 8.60 -10.12 -29.27
N THR A 314 8.86 -9.43 -28.15
CA THR A 314 8.05 -9.59 -26.94
C THR A 314 6.65 -9.13 -27.33
N GLN A 315 5.72 -10.07 -27.48
CA GLN A 315 4.32 -9.72 -27.71
C GLN A 315 3.88 -8.70 -26.66
N PRO A 316 3.11 -7.66 -27.03
CA PRO A 316 2.52 -6.78 -26.03
C PRO A 316 1.63 -7.66 -25.16
N ILE A 317 2.10 -7.95 -23.94
CA ILE A 317 1.34 -8.73 -22.97
C ILE A 317 0.05 -7.96 -22.78
N ASN A 318 -1.07 -8.54 -23.24
CA ASN A 318 -2.38 -7.92 -23.14
C ASN A 318 -2.80 -7.96 -21.67
N HIS A 319 -2.26 -7.01 -20.90
CA HIS A 319 -2.38 -6.99 -19.45
C HIS A 319 -3.85 -7.02 -19.03
N LYS A 320 -4.77 -6.48 -19.84
CA LYS A 320 -6.22 -6.46 -19.60
C LYS A 320 -6.85 -7.82 -19.24
N GLU A 321 -6.27 -8.94 -19.63
CA GLU A 321 -6.86 -10.27 -19.46
C GLU A 321 -6.37 -11.06 -18.22
N ARG A 322 -5.37 -10.55 -17.47
CA ARG A 322 -4.91 -11.24 -16.25
C ARG A 322 -5.86 -10.99 -15.07
N PRO A 323 -6.19 -12.00 -14.25
CA PRO A 323 -7.02 -11.79 -13.06
C PRO A 323 -6.34 -10.81 -12.11
N ILE A 324 -7.14 -9.98 -11.44
CA ILE A 324 -6.65 -9.08 -10.39
C ILE A 324 -6.35 -9.95 -9.16
N VAL A 325 -5.09 -10.02 -8.77
CA VAL A 325 -4.66 -10.73 -7.56
C VAL A 325 -4.31 -9.68 -6.52
N LEU A 326 -5.05 -9.69 -5.42
CA LEU A 326 -4.77 -8.83 -4.27
C LEU A 326 -3.73 -9.49 -3.38
N ARG A 327 -2.84 -8.66 -2.83
CA ARG A 327 -1.90 -9.08 -1.80
C ARG A 327 -2.67 -9.43 -0.53
N LYS A 328 -2.34 -10.57 0.07
CA LYS A 328 -2.83 -10.95 1.41
C LYS A 328 -1.97 -10.29 2.48
N ARG A 329 -2.61 -9.53 3.37
CA ARG A 329 -1.98 -8.93 4.55
C ARG A 329 -1.36 -10.01 5.45
N ARG A 330 -0.21 -9.71 6.04
CA ARG A 330 0.44 -10.56 7.06
C ARG A 330 0.29 -9.86 8.41
N GLU A 331 -0.21 -10.56 9.42
CA GLU A 331 -0.32 -10.04 10.78
C GLU A 331 0.55 -10.91 11.70
N ARG A 332 1.83 -10.56 11.79
CA ARG A 332 2.85 -11.29 12.56
C ARG A 332 2.76 -11.00 14.05
N VAL A 333 2.46 -9.75 14.41
CA VAL A 333 2.20 -9.33 15.79
C VAL A 333 0.70 -9.13 15.98
N LYS A 334 0.14 -9.78 17.00
CA LYS A 334 -1.27 -9.66 17.39
C LYS A 334 -1.35 -9.52 18.90
N SER A 335 -2.12 -8.53 19.37
CA SER A 335 -2.39 -8.39 20.79
C SER A 335 -3.31 -9.50 21.26
N SER A 336 -2.86 -10.29 22.24
CA SER A 336 -3.66 -11.31 22.94
C SER A 336 -4.50 -10.72 24.09
N ALA A 337 -4.09 -9.59 24.65
CA ALA A 337 -4.75 -8.98 25.80
C ALA A 337 -6.12 -8.34 25.46
N ASN A 338 -7.04 -8.37 26.41
CA ASN A 338 -8.41 -7.88 26.28
C ASN A 338 -8.52 -6.35 26.45
N TRP A 339 -7.91 -5.62 25.51
CA TRP A 339 -7.93 -4.16 25.50
C TRP A 339 -9.33 -3.58 25.36
N LYS A 340 -10.24 -4.28 24.67
CA LYS A 340 -11.63 -3.83 24.51
C LYS A 340 -12.32 -3.70 25.85
N LEU A 341 -12.25 -4.75 26.69
CA LEU A 341 -12.81 -4.74 28.03
C LEU A 341 -12.14 -3.70 28.92
N PHE A 342 -10.82 -3.60 28.87
CA PHE A 342 -10.06 -2.58 29.59
C PHE A 342 -10.59 -1.16 29.34
N TYR A 343 -10.74 -0.76 28.06
CA TYR A 343 -11.24 0.57 27.73
C TYR A 343 -12.71 0.77 28.10
N TYR A 344 -13.54 -0.26 27.95
CA TYR A 344 -14.94 -0.20 28.36
C TYR A 344 -15.04 0.02 29.88
N LYS A 345 -14.40 -0.82 30.69
CA LYS A 345 -14.42 -0.71 32.15
C LYS A 345 -13.80 0.58 32.61
N PHE A 346 -12.76 1.11 31.96
CA PHE A 346 -12.19 2.42 32.30
C PHE A 346 -13.24 3.55 32.33
N SER A 347 -14.19 3.54 31.40
CA SER A 347 -15.27 4.55 31.33
C SER A 347 -16.42 4.34 32.33
N GLN A 348 -16.47 3.19 33.01
CA GLN A 348 -17.54 2.88 33.95
C GLN A 348 -17.28 3.53 35.32
N ASN A 349 -18.36 3.80 36.05
CA ASN A 349 -18.24 4.18 37.44
C ASN A 349 -17.98 2.94 38.31
N HIS A 350 -16.88 2.95 39.06
CA HIS A 350 -16.49 1.88 39.98
C HIS A 350 -16.72 2.24 41.45
N SER A 351 -17.30 3.42 41.74
CA SER A 351 -17.75 3.74 43.08
C SER A 351 -19.02 2.94 43.37
N LEU A 352 -18.87 1.82 44.09
CA LEU A 352 -19.97 1.19 44.82
C LEU A 352 -20.27 1.98 46.09
#